data_AF-A0A9X4IPL6-F1
#
_entry.id   AF-A0A9X4IPL6-F1
#
_cell.length_a   1.000
_cell.length_b   1.000
_cell.length_c   1.000
_cell.angle_alpha   90.00
_cell.angle_beta   90.00
_cell.angle_gamma   90.00
#
_symmetry.space_group_name_H-M   'P 1'
#
loop_
_entity.id
_entity.type
_entity.pdbx_description
1 polymer ?
#
loop_
_entity_poly.entity_id
_entity_poly.type
_entity_poly.pdbx_seq_one_letter_code
_entity_poly.pdbx_strand_id
1 'polypeptide(L)'
;MKDQDHKAAISIIGSFLVALSGLILFTDKVFPFELENKFGFGKTSTFIWVLSQTLSPILLIIASAFRPFKTAYIIPVYIYTIQFIWIFRPNIRFDDYYLQTYAIGTTIGFLLMLYIIYRFNLIKTKRQLENEKFKQDVNETIDLLKKDILTKTE
;
A
#
# COMPACT_ATOMS: atom_id res chain seq x y z
N MET A 1 15.57 -2.44 -22.84
CA MET A 1 15.98 -1.18 -22.18
C MET A 1 14.84 -0.17 -22.15
N LYS A 2 14.46 0.45 -23.28
CA LYS A 2 13.47 1.56 -23.31
C LYS A 2 12.13 1.31 -22.57
N ASP A 3 11.60 0.08 -22.65
CA ASP A 3 10.35 -0.31 -21.97
C ASP A 3 10.51 -0.51 -20.45
N GLN A 4 11.69 -0.94 -19.99
CA GLN A 4 11.99 -1.05 -18.56
C GLN A 4 12.19 0.34 -17.93
N ASP A 5 12.87 1.23 -18.64
CA ASP A 5 13.10 2.61 -18.19
C ASP A 5 11.77 3.38 -18.06
N HIS A 6 10.85 3.17 -19.01
CA HIS A 6 9.51 3.77 -18.96
C HIS A 6 8.68 3.25 -17.77
N LYS A 7 8.70 1.94 -17.51
CA LYS A 7 8.04 1.35 -16.34
C LYS A 7 8.61 1.88 -15.04
N ALA A 8 9.94 2.00 -14.94
CA ALA A 8 10.60 2.57 -13.78
C ALA A 8 10.22 4.04 -13.56
N ALA A 9 10.19 4.85 -14.61
CA ALA A 9 9.78 6.26 -14.52
C ALA A 9 8.33 6.41 -14.02
N ILE A 10 7.41 5.60 -14.54
CA ILE A 10 6.01 5.56 -14.08
C ILE A 10 5.93 5.20 -12.59
N SER A 11 6.67 4.18 -12.15
CA SER A 11 6.71 3.79 -10.73
C SER A 11 7.33 4.86 -9.84
N ILE A 12 8.32 5.61 -10.32
CA ILE A 12 8.91 6.75 -9.59
C ILE A 12 7.86 7.85 -9.40
N ILE A 13 7.17 8.25 -10.46
CA ILE A 13 6.10 9.25 -10.40
C ILE A 13 5.00 8.80 -9.44
N GLY A 14 4.54 7.56 -9.55
CA GLY A 14 3.57 6.98 -8.63
C GLY A 14 4.06 7.05 -7.19
N SER A 15 5.32 6.70 -6.93
CA SER A 15 5.91 6.69 -5.59
C SER A 15 5.99 8.10 -4.99
N PHE A 16 6.31 9.09 -5.82
CA PHE A 16 6.26 10.49 -5.45
C PHE A 16 4.84 10.93 -5.08
N LEU A 17 3.83 10.54 -5.86
CA LEU A 17 2.43 10.84 -5.55
C LEU A 17 1.95 10.17 -4.25
N VAL A 18 2.41 8.93 -3.98
CA VAL A 18 2.18 8.25 -2.69
C VAL A 18 2.81 9.04 -1.55
N ALA A 19 4.07 9.48 -1.69
CA ALA A 19 4.71 10.32 -0.66
C ALA A 19 3.94 11.64 -0.44
N LEU A 20 3.55 12.31 -1.53
CA LEU A 20 2.81 13.56 -1.51
C LEU A 20 1.46 13.44 -0.81
N SER A 21 0.76 12.31 -0.99
CA SER A 21 -0.50 12.04 -0.28
C SER A 21 -0.34 11.99 1.24
N GLY A 22 0.78 11.48 1.75
CA GLY A 22 1.06 11.57 3.17
C GLY A 22 1.38 13.01 3.58
N LEU A 23 2.27 13.67 2.83
CA LEU A 23 2.78 15.00 3.19
C LEU A 23 1.72 16.10 3.20
N ILE A 24 0.72 16.04 2.31
CA ILE A 24 -0.36 17.04 2.28
C ILE A 24 -1.13 17.14 3.61
N LEU A 25 -1.12 16.08 4.43
CA LEU A 25 -1.76 16.05 5.75
C LEU A 25 -1.08 16.95 6.80
N PHE A 26 0.09 17.53 6.49
CA PHE A 26 0.77 18.52 7.32
C PHE A 26 0.69 19.94 6.77
N THR A 27 -0.03 20.16 5.67
CA THR A 27 -0.14 21.49 5.04
C THR A 27 -0.64 22.55 6.02
N ASP A 28 -1.56 22.19 6.91
CA ASP A 28 -2.11 23.06 7.96
C ASP A 28 -1.08 23.52 9.00
N LYS A 29 0.05 22.82 9.12
CA LYS A 29 1.10 23.07 10.11
C LYS A 29 2.36 23.70 9.52
N VAL A 30 2.61 23.45 8.24
CA VAL A 30 3.80 23.97 7.53
C VAL A 30 3.57 25.38 7.03
N PHE A 31 2.34 25.71 6.62
CA PHE A 31 2.04 26.99 6.01
C PHE A 31 1.15 27.85 6.91
N PRO A 32 1.68 28.93 7.52
CA PRO A 32 0.93 29.79 8.43
C PRO A 32 0.15 30.88 7.67
N PHE A 33 -0.59 30.54 6.61
CA PHE A 33 -1.45 31.51 5.93
C PHE A 33 -2.86 31.51 6.53
N GLU A 34 -3.48 32.69 6.56
CA GLU A 34 -4.90 32.86 6.88
C GLU A 34 -5.67 33.08 5.58
N LEU A 35 -6.73 32.29 5.38
CA LEU A 35 -7.63 32.47 4.26
C LEU A 35 -8.73 33.45 4.67
N GLU A 36 -9.05 34.38 3.77
CA GLU A 36 -10.17 35.32 3.96
C GLU A 36 -11.51 34.57 4.10
N ASN A 37 -11.70 33.54 3.28
CA ASN A 37 -12.87 32.68 3.33
C ASN A 37 -12.53 31.30 3.90
N LYS A 38 -13.12 30.99 5.06
CA LYS A 38 -12.91 29.73 5.80
C LYS A 38 -14.06 28.74 5.61
N PHE A 39 -15.04 29.02 4.75
CA PHE A 39 -16.16 28.14 4.42
C PHE A 39 -16.90 27.55 5.64
N GLY A 40 -17.08 28.35 6.69
CA GLY A 40 -17.75 27.94 7.93
C GLY A 40 -16.85 27.30 9.00
N PHE A 41 -15.56 27.13 8.73
CA PHE A 41 -14.59 26.67 9.74
C PHE A 41 -14.08 27.82 10.61
N GLY A 42 -13.91 27.57 11.91
CA GLY A 42 -13.46 28.59 12.87
C GLY A 42 -12.00 29.04 12.67
N LYS A 43 -11.14 28.20 12.09
CA LYS A 43 -9.73 28.50 11.83
C LYS A 43 -9.33 28.01 10.43
N THR A 44 -8.45 28.77 9.78
CA THR A 44 -7.91 28.42 8.45
C THR A 44 -7.17 27.07 8.49
N SER A 45 -6.38 26.82 9.54
CA SER A 45 -5.68 25.55 9.73
C SER A 45 -6.63 24.35 9.80
N THR A 46 -7.76 24.48 10.50
CA THR A 46 -8.77 23.42 10.57
C THR A 46 -9.39 23.13 9.20
N PHE A 47 -9.71 24.18 8.42
CA PHE A 47 -10.20 24.01 7.06
C PHE A 47 -9.19 23.28 6.18
N ILE A 48 -7.93 23.72 6.16
CA ILE A 48 -6.86 23.10 5.37
C ILE A 48 -6.65 21.65 5.79
N TRP A 49 -6.67 21.36 7.10
CA TRP A 49 -6.52 20.01 7.61
C TRP A 49 -7.65 19.11 7.10
N VAL A 50 -8.92 19.51 7.21
CA VAL A 50 -10.06 18.73 6.72
C VAL A 50 -10.02 18.54 5.19
N LEU A 51 -9.67 19.59 4.45
CA LEU A 51 -9.47 19.52 3.01
C LEU A 51 -8.37 18.49 2.66
N SER A 52 -7.26 18.52 3.37
CA SER A 52 -6.12 17.61 3.16
C SER A 52 -6.48 16.15 3.50
N GLN A 53 -7.29 15.92 4.54
CA GLN A 53 -7.82 14.59 4.87
C GLN A 53 -8.67 14.00 3.74
N THR A 54 -9.33 14.85 2.95
CA THR A 54 -10.12 14.44 1.79
C THR A 54 -9.25 14.24 0.54
N LEU A 55 -8.29 15.13 0.31
CA LEU A 55 -7.41 15.07 -0.88
C LEU A 55 -6.39 13.92 -0.82
N SER A 56 -5.87 13.60 0.36
CA SER A 56 -4.89 12.52 0.55
C SER A 56 -5.34 11.16 -0.01
N PRO A 57 -6.51 10.60 0.37
CA PRO A 57 -6.96 9.30 -0.16
C PRO A 57 -7.23 9.33 -1.66
N ILE A 58 -7.72 10.46 -2.20
CA ILE A 58 -7.92 10.63 -3.65
C ILE A 58 -6.56 10.55 -4.37
N LEU A 59 -5.55 11.23 -3.82
CA LEU A 59 -4.20 11.21 -4.37
C LEU A 59 -3.56 9.81 -4.27
N LEU A 60 -3.81 9.07 -3.19
CA LEU A 60 -3.38 7.66 -3.07
C LEU A 60 -4.00 6.76 -4.14
N ILE A 61 -5.29 6.92 -4.43
CA ILE A 61 -5.98 6.15 -5.47
C ILE A 61 -5.37 6.45 -6.83
N ILE A 62 -5.19 7.73 -7.15
CA ILE A 62 -4.54 8.16 -8.41
C ILE A 62 -3.12 7.59 -8.48
N ALA A 63 -2.33 7.72 -7.42
CA ALA A 63 -0.96 7.21 -7.35
C ALA A 63 -0.89 5.70 -7.56
N SER A 64 -1.85 4.94 -7.03
CA SER A 64 -1.89 3.47 -7.16
C SER A 64 -2.00 2.99 -8.61
N ALA A 65 -2.61 3.79 -9.49
CA ALA A 65 -2.72 3.49 -10.92
C ALA A 65 -1.34 3.45 -11.62
N PHE A 66 -0.35 4.15 -11.07
CA PHE A 66 1.01 4.23 -11.60
C PHE A 66 1.95 3.13 -11.08
N ARG A 67 1.42 2.10 -10.38
CA ARG A 67 2.21 0.97 -9.83
C ARG A 67 3.46 1.46 -9.06
N PRO A 68 3.28 2.26 -8.00
CA PRO A 68 4.37 2.78 -7.19
C PRO A 68 5.17 1.66 -6.53
N PHE A 69 6.40 1.96 -6.11
CA PHE A 69 7.17 1.06 -5.28
C PHE A 69 6.45 0.83 -3.96
N LYS A 70 6.38 -0.43 -3.53
CA LYS A 70 5.67 -0.81 -2.29
C LYS A 70 6.23 -0.10 -1.05
N THR A 71 7.52 0.26 -1.06
CA THR A 71 8.19 1.01 0.01
C THR A 71 7.68 2.43 0.14
N ALA A 72 7.14 3.05 -0.92
CA ALA A 72 6.59 4.41 -0.85
C ALA A 72 5.41 4.51 0.11
N TYR A 73 4.63 3.42 0.26
CA TYR A 73 3.48 3.37 1.16
C TYR A 73 3.86 3.41 2.66
N ILE A 74 5.13 3.23 3.00
CA ILE A 74 5.62 3.41 4.38
C ILE A 74 5.36 4.86 4.85
N ILE A 75 5.51 5.84 3.95
CA ILE A 75 5.34 7.27 4.25
C ILE A 75 3.90 7.58 4.70
N PRO A 76 2.84 7.32 3.89
CA PRO A 76 1.48 7.59 4.34
C PRO A 76 1.10 6.75 5.57
N VAL A 77 1.55 5.49 5.69
CA VAL A 77 1.30 4.68 6.91
C VAL A 77 1.85 5.36 8.16
N TYR A 78 3.08 5.84 8.10
CA TYR A 78 3.72 6.59 9.17
C TYR A 78 2.91 7.84 9.55
N ILE A 79 2.55 8.63 8.54
CA ILE A 79 1.86 9.91 8.74
C ILE A 79 0.43 9.70 9.26
N TYR A 80 -0.32 8.76 8.71
CA TYR A 80 -1.65 8.42 9.21
C TYR A 80 -1.61 7.90 10.64
N THR A 81 -0.54 7.21 11.05
CA THR A 81 -0.36 6.82 12.45
C THR A 81 -0.22 8.03 13.37
N ILE A 82 0.56 9.03 12.97
CA ILE A 82 0.69 10.29 13.71
C ILE A 82 -0.67 10.99 13.82
N GLN A 83 -1.40 11.10 12.71
CA GLN A 83 -2.74 11.71 12.69
C GLN A 83 -3.70 10.94 13.60
N PHE A 84 -3.63 9.62 13.62
CA PHE A 84 -4.46 8.79 14.50
C PHE A 84 -4.20 9.07 15.99
N ILE A 85 -2.94 9.21 16.43
CA ILE A 85 -2.65 9.59 17.82
C ILE A 85 -3.17 10.99 18.12
N TRP A 86 -3.00 11.94 17.20
CA TRP A 86 -3.44 13.31 17.40
C TRP A 86 -4.94 13.46 17.61
N ILE A 87 -5.76 12.53 17.13
CA ILE A 87 -7.20 12.48 17.44
C ILE A 87 -7.41 12.33 18.96
N PHE A 88 -6.62 11.49 19.63
CA PHE A 88 -6.75 11.23 21.06
C PHE A 88 -5.90 12.18 21.92
N ARG A 89 -4.82 12.71 21.36
CA ARG A 89 -3.86 13.59 22.05
C ARG A 89 -3.43 14.76 21.15
N PRO A 90 -4.32 15.75 20.93
CA PRO A 90 -4.07 16.84 19.98
C PRO A 90 -2.97 17.81 20.40
N ASN A 91 -2.63 17.84 21.69
CA ASN A 91 -1.61 18.75 22.23
C ASN A 91 -0.17 18.21 22.13
N ILE A 92 0.00 16.95 21.70
CA ILE A 92 1.34 16.37 21.53
C ILE A 92 1.99 16.98 20.29
N ARG A 93 3.20 17.52 20.46
CA ARG A 93 3.97 18.11 19.36
C ARG A 93 4.55 17.03 18.46
N PHE A 94 4.87 17.40 17.22
CA PHE A 94 5.43 16.47 16.24
C PHE A 94 6.79 15.89 16.70
N ASP A 95 7.63 16.67 17.38
CA ASP A 95 8.95 16.28 17.88
C ASP A 95 8.91 15.44 19.17
N ASP A 96 7.73 15.10 19.67
CA ASP A 96 7.57 14.32 20.89
C ASP A 96 8.06 12.88 20.73
N TYR A 97 8.91 12.43 21.67
CA TYR A 97 9.52 11.10 21.65
C TYR A 97 8.48 9.97 21.67
N TYR A 98 7.40 10.12 22.44
CA TYR A 98 6.36 9.09 22.54
C TYR A 98 5.58 8.97 21.22
N LEU A 99 5.25 10.10 20.58
CA LEU A 99 4.62 10.13 19.26
C LEU A 99 5.47 9.42 18.21
N GLN A 100 6.76 9.78 18.11
CA GLN A 100 7.66 9.23 17.11
C GLN A 100 7.90 7.73 17.34
N THR A 101 8.09 7.32 18.60
CA THR A 101 8.26 5.90 18.97
C THR A 101 7.05 5.07 18.58
N TYR A 102 5.84 5.57 18.85
CA TYR A 102 4.61 4.87 18.47
C TYR A 102 4.42 4.81 16.95
N ALA A 103 4.70 5.92 16.24
CA ALA A 103 4.58 5.97 14.79
C ALA A 103 5.54 5.01 14.10
N ILE A 104 6.80 4.95 14.55
CA ILE A 104 7.81 4.00 14.08
C ILE A 104 7.37 2.57 14.41
N GLY A 105 6.96 2.30 15.66
CA GLY A 105 6.54 0.97 16.09
C GLY A 105 5.35 0.43 15.29
N THR A 106 4.34 1.27 15.04
CA THR A 106 3.17 0.90 14.22
C THR A 106 3.56 0.67 12.77
N THR A 107 4.47 1.48 12.22
CA THR A 107 4.98 1.29 10.85
C THR A 107 5.74 -0.03 10.71
N ILE A 108 6.57 -0.39 11.70
CA ILE A 108 7.24 -1.70 11.76
C ILE A 108 6.19 -2.81 11.85
N GLY A 109 5.18 -2.67 12.72
CA GLY A 109 4.07 -3.61 12.82
C GLY A 109 3.33 -3.82 11.50
N PHE A 110 3.08 -2.74 10.76
CA PHE A 110 2.49 -2.80 9.43
C PHE A 110 3.39 -3.53 8.42
N LEU A 111 4.70 -3.29 8.43
CA LEU A 111 5.65 -4.03 7.61
C LEU A 111 5.69 -5.53 7.94
N LEU A 112 5.64 -5.88 9.23
CA LEU A 112 5.55 -7.27 9.69
C LEU A 112 4.25 -7.92 9.21
N MET A 113 3.11 -7.21 9.30
CA MET A 113 1.84 -7.68 8.77
C MET A 113 1.91 -7.94 7.25
N LEU A 114 2.48 -7.00 6.48
CA LEU A 114 2.68 -7.19 5.03
C LEU A 114 3.59 -8.38 4.72
N TYR A 115 4.66 -8.57 5.50
CA TYR A 115 5.55 -9.72 5.37
C TYR A 115 4.80 -11.04 5.61
N ILE A 116 3.98 -11.10 6.66
CA ILE A 116 3.14 -12.27 6.97
C ILE A 116 2.18 -12.57 5.81
N ILE A 117 1.47 -11.57 5.30
CA ILE A 117 0.57 -11.71 4.13
C ILE A 117 1.34 -12.24 2.91
N TYR A 118 2.52 -11.70 2.64
CA TYR A 118 3.37 -12.16 1.55
C TYR A 118 3.77 -13.63 1.71
N ARG A 119 4.16 -14.05 2.92
CA ARG A 119 4.50 -15.46 3.21
C ARG A 119 3.31 -16.39 3.01
N PHE A 120 2.11 -16.01 3.47
CA PHE A 120 0.89 -16.79 3.23
C PHE A 120 0.57 -16.94 1.74
N ASN A 121 0.68 -15.86 0.97
CA ASN A 121 0.46 -15.90 -0.47
C ASN A 121 1.47 -16.80 -1.18
N LEU A 122 2.75 -16.74 -0.81
CA LEU A 122 3.78 -17.63 -1.36
C LEU A 122 3.47 -19.11 -1.13
N ILE A 123 3.05 -19.48 0.10
CA ILE A 123 2.70 -20.87 0.43
C ILE A 123 1.48 -21.31 -0.39
N LYS A 124 0.48 -20.44 -0.52
CA LYS A 124 -0.72 -20.71 -1.32
C LYS A 124 -0.37 -20.95 -2.79
N THR A 125 0.45 -20.09 -3.39
CA THR A 125 0.89 -20.23 -4.78
C THR A 125 1.68 -21.52 -5.01
N LYS A 126 2.58 -21.89 -4.08
CA LYS A 126 3.32 -23.16 -4.18
C LYS A 126 2.38 -24.37 -4.18
N ARG A 127 1.41 -24.41 -3.27
CA ARG A 127 0.40 -25.48 -3.20
C ARG A 127 -0.46 -25.56 -4.47
N GLN A 128 -0.82 -24.41 -5.04
CA GLN A 128 -1.57 -24.38 -6.30
C GLN A 128 -0.75 -24.99 -7.45
N LEU A 129 0.52 -24.64 -7.55
CA LEU A 129 1.43 -25.19 -8.55
C LEU A 129 1.64 -26.70 -8.39
N GLU A 130 1.80 -27.19 -7.16
CA GLU A 130 1.91 -28.63 -6.85
C GLU A 130 0.62 -29.38 -7.24
N ASN A 131 -0.54 -28.81 -6.94
CA ASN A 131 -1.82 -29.40 -7.32
C ASN A 131 -2.03 -29.42 -8.84
N GLU A 132 -1.58 -28.39 -9.56
CA GLU A 132 -1.65 -28.35 -11.03
C GLU A 132 -0.74 -29.40 -11.66
N LYS A 133 0.48 -29.57 -11.15
CA LYS A 133 1.39 -30.65 -11.59
C LYS A 133 0.81 -32.02 -11.33
N PHE A 134 0.30 -32.27 -10.13
CA PHE A 134 -0.34 -33.55 -9.80
C PHE A 134 -1.51 -33.87 -10.74
N LYS A 135 -2.35 -32.88 -11.06
CA LYS A 135 -3.45 -33.06 -12.03
C LYS A 135 -2.92 -33.41 -13.42
N GLN A 136 -1.83 -32.78 -13.85
CA GLN A 136 -1.21 -33.06 -15.14
C GLN A 136 -0.68 -34.50 -15.19
N ASP A 137 0.06 -34.94 -14.16
CA ASP A 137 0.63 -36.28 -14.06
C ASP A 137 -0.45 -37.38 -14.05
N VAL A 138 -1.56 -37.13 -13.32
CA VAL A 138 -2.71 -38.05 -13.28
C VAL A 138 -3.37 -38.15 -14.66
N ASN A 139 -3.58 -37.03 -15.35
CA ASN A 139 -4.18 -37.04 -16.69
C ASN A 139 -3.30 -37.78 -17.70
N GLU A 140 -1.99 -37.56 -17.67
CA GLU A 140 -1.03 -38.26 -18.53
C GLU A 140 -1.05 -39.77 -18.26
N THR A 141 -1.08 -40.18 -16.99
CA THR A 141 -1.18 -41.60 -16.60
C THR A 141 -2.48 -42.23 -17.08
N ILE A 142 -3.62 -41.53 -16.96
CA ILE A 142 -4.91 -42.01 -17.46
C ILE A 142 -4.89 -42.17 -18.98
N ASP A 143 -4.29 -41.23 -19.71
CA ASP A 143 -4.21 -41.30 -21.17
C ASP A 143 -3.29 -42.45 -21.64
N LEU A 144 -2.19 -42.71 -20.94
CA LEU A 144 -1.34 -43.88 -21.18
C LEU A 144 -2.11 -45.19 -20.91
N LEU A 145 -2.82 -45.29 -19.79
CA LEU A 145 -3.63 -46.48 -19.47
C LEU A 145 -4.73 -46.74 -20.50
N LYS A 146 -5.40 -45.69 -20.99
CA LYS A 146 -6.40 -45.81 -22.07
C LYS A 146 -5.79 -46.36 -23.36
N LYS A 147 -4.60 -45.87 -23.74
CA LYS A 147 -3.89 -46.37 -24.94
C LYS A 147 -3.55 -47.84 -24.79
N ASP A 148 -3.00 -48.25 -23.65
CA ASP A 148 -2.61 -49.64 -23.40
C ASP A 148 -3.80 -50.60 -23.45
N ILE A 149 -4.95 -50.22 -22.89
CA ILE A 149 -6.18 -51.02 -22.95
C ILE A 149 -6.65 -51.18 -24.41
N LEU A 150 -6.69 -50.09 -25.17
CA LEU A 150 -7.13 -50.14 -26.58
C LEU A 150 -6.21 -51.03 -27.42
N THR A 151 -4.88 -50.94 -27.24
CA THR A 151 -3.92 -51.78 -27.97
C THR A 151 -3.93 -53.26 -27.58
N LYS A 152 -4.45 -53.63 -26.40
CA LYS A 152 -4.59 -55.02 -25.96
C LYS A 152 -5.90 -55.68 -26.38
N THR A 153 -6.84 -54.90 -26.94
CA THR A 153 -8.17 -55.39 -27.34
C THR A 153 -8.23 -55.72 -28.85
N GLU A 154 -7.17 -55.42 -29.61
CA GLU A 154 -6.93 -55.88 -30.98
C GLU A 154 -6.08 -57.16 -30.99
#